data_AF-A0A4D4N768-F1
#
_entry.id   AF-A0A4D4N768-F1
#
_cell.length_a   1.000
_cell.length_b   1.000
_cell.length_c   1.000
_cell.angle_alpha   90.00
_cell.angle_beta   90.00
_cell.angle_gamma   90.00
#
_symmetry.space_group_name_H-M   'P 1'
#
loop_
_entity.id
_entity.type
_entity.pdbx_description
1 polymer ?
#
loop_
_entity_poly.entity_id
_entity_poly.type
_entity_poly.pdbx_seq_one_letter_code
_entity_poly.pdbx_strand_id
1 'polypeptide(L)'
;MVHRRSHPPLRTRPRRRSRRQPGEGQRPLAHHPQEEHAPFDAGFPAHEQLPRQTSLTFTPTKTDDGRTVIVLTREDGTPAGDPLTSASHVEDGYRFHDIFHLAHATVLGWSPVTRFLLGRKRKSDPRADEAEDGGRAIAIEEGISALVFSYAARHRYLADIKHIDQELLATIGHMTAHLEVSICRAADWEHAILTGYAAWRQLRDHNGGIVQLDLDQRTLTVTQD
;
A
#
# COMPACT_ATOMS: atom_id res chain seq x y z
N MET A 1 -29.51 -59.70 -48.26
CA MET A 1 -28.61 -59.55 -49.44
C MET A 1 -27.26 -59.06 -48.91
N VAL A 2 -26.28 -59.95 -49.00
CA VAL A 2 -24.94 -59.87 -48.40
C VAL A 2 -24.08 -58.90 -49.19
N HIS A 3 -23.30 -58.03 -48.53
CA HIS A 3 -22.01 -57.57 -49.09
C HIS A 3 -20.99 -57.33 -47.96
N ARG A 4 -20.15 -58.36 -47.77
CA ARG A 4 -18.89 -58.30 -47.01
C ARG A 4 -17.89 -57.43 -47.78
N ARG A 5 -17.20 -56.51 -47.10
CA ARG A 5 -15.96 -55.90 -47.60
C ARG A 5 -14.80 -56.31 -46.71
N SER A 6 -13.78 -56.84 -47.38
CA SER A 6 -12.59 -57.49 -46.82
C SER A 6 -11.54 -56.48 -46.36
N HIS A 7 -10.92 -56.73 -45.21
CA HIS A 7 -9.74 -56.01 -44.72
C HIS A 7 -8.44 -56.67 -45.22
N PRO A 8 -7.40 -55.90 -45.61
CA PRO A 8 -6.05 -56.42 -45.86
C PRO A 8 -5.19 -56.46 -44.57
N PRO A 9 -4.12 -57.28 -44.53
CA PRO A 9 -3.44 -57.66 -43.28
C PRO A 9 -2.39 -56.65 -42.79
N LEU A 10 -2.17 -56.71 -41.47
CA LEU A 10 -1.18 -55.98 -40.67
C LEU A 10 0.26 -56.20 -41.17
N ARG A 11 0.98 -55.11 -41.44
CA ARG A 11 2.45 -55.09 -41.57
C ARG A 11 3.08 -54.57 -40.29
N THR A 12 3.87 -55.43 -39.66
CA THR A 12 4.77 -55.13 -38.54
C THR A 12 5.87 -54.16 -38.98
N ARG A 13 6.09 -53.09 -38.21
CA ARG A 13 7.24 -52.17 -38.34
C ARG A 13 8.18 -52.36 -37.13
N PRO A 14 9.51 -52.23 -37.31
CA PRO A 14 10.50 -52.56 -36.28
C PRO A 14 10.60 -51.46 -35.21
N ARG A 15 10.86 -51.88 -33.96
CA ARG A 15 11.18 -50.99 -32.84
C ARG A 15 12.48 -50.21 -33.13
N ARG A 16 12.36 -48.91 -33.38
CA ARG A 16 13.50 -47.98 -33.28
C ARG A 16 13.64 -47.51 -31.84
N ARG A 17 14.78 -47.84 -31.22
CA ARG A 17 15.26 -47.20 -30.00
C ARG A 17 15.46 -45.71 -30.28
N SER A 18 14.74 -44.84 -29.57
CA SER A 18 15.04 -43.41 -29.53
C SER A 18 15.75 -43.07 -28.23
N ARG A 19 16.89 -42.40 -28.38
CA ARG A 19 17.79 -41.93 -27.33
C ARG A 19 17.09 -40.93 -26.42
N ARG A 20 17.33 -41.05 -25.11
CA ARG A 20 17.07 -39.96 -24.15
C ARG A 20 17.98 -38.78 -24.49
N GLN A 21 17.40 -37.62 -24.73
CA GLN A 21 18.10 -36.34 -24.61
C GLN A 21 17.98 -35.87 -23.14
N PRO A 22 19.04 -35.35 -22.52
CA PRO A 22 18.94 -34.71 -21.22
C PRO A 22 18.26 -33.35 -21.40
N GLY A 23 17.13 -33.15 -20.71
CA GLY A 23 16.42 -31.87 -20.68
C GLY A 23 17.28 -30.81 -20.01
N GLU A 24 17.46 -29.71 -20.72
CA GLU A 24 18.10 -28.49 -20.26
C GLU A 24 17.46 -28.00 -18.97
N GLY A 25 18.30 -27.64 -18.01
CA GLY A 25 17.87 -27.09 -16.73
C GLY A 25 17.17 -25.76 -16.94
N GLN A 26 15.95 -25.66 -16.44
CA GLN A 26 15.23 -24.40 -16.36
C GLN A 26 15.21 -23.93 -14.91
N ARG A 27 16.08 -22.96 -14.63
CA ARG A 27 15.94 -21.97 -13.54
C ARG A 27 16.51 -20.65 -14.05
N PRO A 28 15.97 -19.48 -13.65
CA PRO A 28 14.66 -19.18 -13.08
C PRO A 28 13.77 -18.40 -14.08
N LEU A 29 12.46 -18.38 -13.83
CA LEU A 29 11.59 -17.36 -14.44
C LEU A 29 12.08 -15.99 -13.97
N ALA A 30 12.38 -15.12 -14.92
CA ALA A 30 12.80 -13.76 -14.68
C ALA A 30 11.77 -13.02 -13.81
N HIS A 31 12.24 -12.23 -12.85
CA HIS A 31 11.43 -11.15 -12.28
C HIS A 31 10.99 -10.25 -13.43
N HIS A 32 9.68 -10.22 -13.71
CA HIS A 32 9.13 -9.18 -14.57
C HIS A 32 9.40 -7.83 -13.90
N PRO A 33 9.97 -6.84 -14.60
CA PRO A 33 10.03 -5.47 -14.10
C PRO A 33 8.61 -5.04 -13.74
N GLN A 34 8.45 -4.37 -12.59
CA GLN A 34 7.18 -3.78 -12.23
C GLN A 34 6.81 -2.76 -13.32
N GLU A 35 5.76 -3.00 -14.10
CA GLU A 35 5.17 -1.92 -14.88
C GLU A 35 4.54 -0.96 -13.88
N GLU A 36 5.28 0.11 -13.57
CA GLU A 36 4.80 1.19 -12.73
C GLU A 36 3.69 1.91 -13.50
N HIS A 37 2.52 2.02 -12.87
CA HIS A 37 1.45 2.84 -13.40
C HIS A 37 1.84 4.32 -13.26
N ALA A 38 1.39 5.16 -14.20
CA ALA A 38 1.52 6.60 -14.05
C ALA A 38 0.79 7.08 -12.78
N PRO A 39 1.27 8.14 -12.09
CA PRO A 39 0.59 8.66 -10.91
C PRO A 39 -0.90 8.95 -11.17
N PHE A 40 -1.77 8.60 -10.22
CA PHE A 40 -3.22 8.82 -10.33
C PHE A 40 -3.62 10.29 -10.55
N ASP A 41 -2.73 11.22 -10.19
CA ASP A 41 -2.94 12.65 -10.33
C ASP A 41 -2.12 13.33 -11.43
N ALA A 42 -1.42 12.58 -12.29
CA ALA A 42 -0.55 13.16 -13.32
C ALA A 42 -1.27 14.16 -14.26
N GLY A 43 -2.57 13.96 -14.49
CA GLY A 43 -3.40 14.84 -15.32
C GLY A 43 -4.04 16.04 -14.61
N PHE A 44 -3.85 16.19 -13.30
CA PHE A 44 -4.51 17.21 -12.49
C PHE A 44 -3.64 18.48 -12.33
N PRO A 45 -4.23 19.64 -11.99
CA PRO A 45 -3.47 20.85 -11.68
C PRO A 45 -2.46 20.61 -10.56
N ALA A 46 -1.30 21.29 -10.59
CA ALA A 46 -0.22 21.10 -9.63
C ALA A 46 -0.65 21.25 -8.15
N HIS A 47 -1.66 22.07 -7.86
CA HIS A 47 -2.18 22.25 -6.50
C HIS A 47 -3.08 21.12 -6.01
N GLU A 48 -3.52 20.21 -6.90
CA GLU A 48 -4.29 19.00 -6.61
C GLU A 48 -3.44 17.72 -6.71
N GLN A 49 -2.20 17.84 -7.16
CA GLN A 49 -1.24 16.75 -7.12
C GLN A 49 -0.68 16.59 -5.72
N LEU A 50 -0.46 15.34 -5.29
CA LEU A 50 0.38 15.06 -4.14
C LEU A 50 1.81 15.56 -4.44
N PRO A 51 2.49 16.24 -3.51
CA PRO A 51 3.90 16.59 -3.67
C PRO A 51 4.72 15.33 -3.93
N ARG A 52 5.58 15.33 -4.96
CA ARG A 52 6.44 14.17 -5.26
C ARG A 52 7.45 13.90 -4.15
N GLN A 53 7.96 14.98 -3.55
CA GLN A 53 8.85 14.95 -2.41
C GLN A 53 8.36 16.00 -1.41
N THR A 54 8.23 15.62 -0.15
CA THR A 54 7.81 16.52 0.94
C THR A 54 8.13 15.90 2.29
N SER A 55 8.04 16.69 3.34
CA SER A 55 8.15 16.23 4.72
C SER A 55 7.03 16.74 5.62
N LEU A 56 6.73 15.95 6.64
CA LEU A 56 5.82 16.32 7.71
C LEU A 56 6.44 16.02 9.08
N THR A 57 6.18 16.88 10.06
CA THR A 57 6.72 16.74 11.42
C THR A 57 5.62 16.28 12.37
N PHE A 58 5.89 15.18 13.07
CA PHE A 58 5.05 14.64 14.14
C PHE A 58 5.55 15.20 15.48
N THR A 59 4.82 16.16 16.04
CA THR A 59 5.22 16.87 17.26
C THR A 59 4.38 16.42 18.46
N PRO A 60 4.97 15.81 19.51
CA PRO A 60 4.26 15.54 20.74
C PRO A 60 3.94 16.85 21.48
N THR A 61 2.66 17.12 21.67
CA THR A 61 2.17 18.36 22.29
C THR A 61 1.32 18.03 23.51
N LYS A 62 1.55 18.74 24.62
CA LYS A 62 0.66 18.64 25.79
C LYS A 62 -0.52 19.59 25.63
N THR A 63 -1.73 19.07 25.82
CA THR A 63 -2.97 19.85 25.87
C THR A 63 -3.21 20.40 27.28
N ASP A 64 -4.10 21.38 27.40
CA ASP A 64 -4.42 22.06 28.67
C ASP A 64 -4.94 21.10 29.75
N ASP A 65 -5.59 20.00 29.35
CA ASP A 65 -6.07 18.95 30.25
C ASP A 65 -4.99 17.89 30.59
N GLY A 66 -3.74 18.13 30.19
CA GLY A 66 -2.58 17.31 30.51
C GLY A 66 -2.39 16.08 29.60
N ARG A 67 -3.27 15.85 28.61
CA ARG A 67 -3.08 14.78 27.62
C ARG A 67 -1.93 15.12 26.66
N THR A 68 -1.29 14.09 26.11
CA THR A 68 -0.31 14.27 25.04
C THR A 68 -0.95 13.88 23.72
N VAL A 69 -0.91 14.79 22.76
CA VAL A 69 -1.38 14.60 21.38
C VAL A 69 -0.22 14.68 20.41
N ILE A 70 -0.42 14.16 19.21
CA ILE A 70 0.49 14.38 18.09
C ILE A 70 -0.09 15.47 17.20
N VAL A 71 0.68 16.52 16.99
CA VAL A 71 0.36 17.57 16.00
C VAL A 71 1.20 17.30 14.77
N LEU A 72 0.55 17.18 13.62
CA LEU A 72 1.20 17.01 12.34
C LEU A 72 1.32 18.36 11.64
N THR A 73 2.54 18.76 11.25
CA THR A 73 2.80 20.01 10.54
C THR A 73 3.55 19.78 9.24
N ARG A 74 3.31 20.65 8.27
CA ARG A 74 4.03 20.70 6.99
C ARG A 74 5.35 21.47 7.14
N GLU A 75 6.14 21.46 6.08
CA GLU A 75 7.41 22.22 5.98
C GLU A 75 7.27 23.72 6.25
N ASP A 76 6.15 24.32 5.87
CA ASP A 76 5.85 25.74 6.12
C ASP A 76 5.32 26.02 7.53
N GLY A 77 5.26 25.00 8.40
CA GLY A 77 4.75 25.07 9.76
C GLY A 77 3.23 25.06 9.85
N THR A 78 2.49 25.00 8.73
CA THR A 78 1.04 24.91 8.78
C THR A 78 0.59 23.51 9.25
N PRO A 79 -0.52 23.41 10.01
CA PRO A 79 -1.06 22.11 10.40
C PRO A 79 -1.50 21.26 9.20
N ALA A 80 -1.39 19.94 9.34
CA ALA A 80 -1.96 18.96 8.44
C ALA A 80 -2.92 18.07 9.26
N GLY A 81 -4.21 18.43 9.27
CA GLY A 81 -5.22 17.75 10.08
C GLY A 81 -5.32 18.26 11.52
N ASP A 82 -6.08 17.53 12.32
CA ASP A 82 -6.32 17.84 13.74
C ASP A 82 -5.34 17.08 14.65
N PRO A 83 -5.06 17.58 15.88
CA PRO A 83 -4.21 16.87 16.81
C PRO A 83 -4.73 15.47 17.17
N LEU A 84 -3.86 14.46 17.11
CA LEU A 84 -4.22 13.06 17.28
C LEU A 84 -3.95 12.52 18.68
N THR A 85 -4.87 11.70 19.18
CA THR A 85 -4.68 10.84 20.35
C THR A 85 -4.69 9.38 19.92
N SER A 86 -4.36 8.47 20.83
CA SER A 86 -4.51 7.03 20.56
C SER A 86 -5.97 6.56 20.63
N ALA A 87 -6.91 7.45 21.01
CA ALA A 87 -8.36 7.19 21.08
C ALA A 87 -8.74 5.87 21.80
N SER A 88 -7.93 5.46 22.78
CA SER A 88 -8.01 4.18 23.48
C SER A 88 -7.78 4.36 24.99
N HIS A 89 -8.21 3.39 25.79
CA HIS A 89 -7.92 3.32 27.23
C HIS A 89 -6.46 2.97 27.52
N VAL A 90 -5.72 2.48 26.52
CA VAL A 90 -4.31 2.10 26.61
C VAL A 90 -3.53 2.90 25.58
N GLU A 91 -2.36 3.39 25.97
CA GLU A 91 -1.42 4.01 25.03
C GLU A 91 -0.73 2.90 24.21
N ASP A 92 -1.17 2.74 22.97
CA ASP A 92 -0.68 1.72 22.03
C ASP A 92 0.08 2.33 20.83
N GLY A 93 0.27 3.66 20.83
CA GLY A 93 0.92 4.39 19.76
C GLY A 93 0.02 4.70 18.55
N TYR A 94 -1.30 4.44 18.63
CA TYR A 94 -2.22 4.79 17.54
C TYR A 94 -2.28 6.30 17.25
N ARG A 95 -1.84 7.16 18.18
CA ARG A 95 -1.67 8.61 17.93
C ARG A 95 -0.72 8.96 16.78
N PHE A 96 0.09 8.01 16.30
CA PHE A 96 0.96 8.19 15.13
C PHE A 96 0.36 7.62 13.83
N HIS A 97 -0.91 7.20 13.80
CA HIS A 97 -1.48 6.42 12.69
C HIS A 97 -1.50 7.14 11.34
N ASP A 98 -1.47 8.48 11.30
CA ASP A 98 -1.37 9.22 10.03
C ASP A 98 -0.16 8.80 9.18
N ILE A 99 0.89 8.24 9.80
CA ILE A 99 2.03 7.67 9.07
C ILE A 99 1.63 6.54 8.10
N PHE A 100 0.54 5.82 8.37
CA PHE A 100 0.03 4.76 7.49
C PHE A 100 -0.56 5.36 6.22
N HIS A 101 -1.32 6.45 6.35
CA HIS A 101 -1.88 7.19 5.22
C HIS A 101 -0.77 7.82 4.37
N LEU A 102 0.26 8.38 5.01
CA LEU A 102 1.46 8.87 4.33
C LEU A 102 2.17 7.74 3.57
N ALA A 103 2.28 6.54 4.15
CA ALA A 103 2.86 5.40 3.48
C ALA A 103 2.02 4.92 2.27
N HIS A 104 0.69 4.95 2.35
CA HIS A 104 -0.17 4.67 1.21
C HIS A 104 0.06 5.71 0.09
N ALA A 105 0.07 6.99 0.42
CA ALA A 105 0.36 8.07 -0.52
C ALA A 105 1.73 7.88 -1.21
N THR A 106 2.76 7.59 -0.42
CA THR A 106 4.14 7.42 -0.88
C THR A 106 4.33 6.19 -1.76
N VAL A 107 3.80 5.04 -1.35
CA VAL A 107 4.11 3.76 -2.01
C VAL A 107 3.11 3.42 -3.10
N LEU A 108 1.82 3.71 -2.88
CA LEU A 108 0.76 3.39 -3.83
C LEU A 108 0.46 4.57 -4.76
N GLY A 109 0.90 5.80 -4.43
CA GLY A 109 0.44 7.02 -5.10
C GLY A 109 -1.01 7.39 -4.74
N TRP A 110 -1.62 6.67 -3.79
CA TRP A 110 -3.03 6.77 -3.44
C TRP A 110 -3.20 6.92 -1.92
N SER A 111 -3.91 7.97 -1.51
CA SER A 111 -4.38 8.15 -0.13
C SER A 111 -5.38 9.32 -0.11
N PRO A 112 -6.70 9.07 -0.13
CA PRO A 112 -7.70 10.12 0.05
C PRO A 112 -7.54 10.85 1.38
N VAL A 113 -7.08 10.19 2.45
CA VAL A 113 -6.80 10.83 3.74
C VAL A 113 -5.63 11.80 3.60
N THR A 114 -4.50 11.39 3.02
CA THR A 114 -3.35 12.31 2.81
C THR A 114 -3.73 13.46 1.90
N ARG A 115 -4.53 13.23 0.85
CA ARG A 115 -5.07 14.32 0.02
C ARG A 115 -5.91 15.30 0.84
N PHE A 116 -6.76 14.80 1.73
CA PHE A 116 -7.55 15.64 2.63
C PHE A 116 -6.65 16.45 3.58
N LEU A 117 -5.75 15.79 4.31
CA LEU A 117 -4.80 16.40 5.24
C LEU A 117 -3.94 17.48 4.57
N LEU A 118 -3.52 17.21 3.33
CA LEU A 118 -2.68 18.11 2.55
C LEU A 118 -3.46 19.14 1.72
N GLY A 119 -4.79 19.13 1.73
CA GLY A 119 -5.59 20.01 0.88
C GLY A 119 -5.36 19.80 -0.62
N ARG A 120 -5.07 18.56 -1.03
CA ARG A 120 -4.76 18.10 -2.40
C ARG A 120 -5.87 17.24 -3.01
N LYS A 121 -7.10 17.45 -2.58
CA LYS A 121 -8.26 16.83 -3.22
C LYS A 121 -8.41 17.33 -4.66
N ARG A 122 -8.77 16.44 -5.57
CA ARG A 122 -8.89 16.67 -7.03
C ARG A 122 -10.23 17.31 -7.40
N LYS A 123 -10.48 18.51 -6.87
CA LYS A 123 -11.77 19.23 -6.99
C LYS A 123 -12.07 19.71 -8.41
N SER A 124 -11.06 19.81 -9.27
CA SER A 124 -11.24 20.17 -10.67
C SER A 124 -12.00 19.11 -11.48
N ASP A 125 -12.01 17.84 -11.04
CA ASP A 125 -12.90 16.79 -11.55
C ASP A 125 -13.87 16.34 -10.45
N PRO A 126 -15.15 16.76 -10.52
CA PRO A 126 -16.16 16.38 -9.52
C PRO A 126 -16.32 14.87 -9.33
N ARG A 127 -16.05 14.05 -10.36
CA ARG A 127 -16.15 12.60 -10.25
C ARG A 127 -15.02 12.03 -9.39
N ALA A 128 -13.79 12.51 -9.60
CA ALA A 128 -12.65 12.11 -8.77
C ALA A 128 -12.80 12.61 -7.32
N ASP A 129 -13.24 13.86 -7.15
CA ASP A 129 -13.49 14.45 -5.82
C ASP A 129 -14.51 13.65 -4.99
N GLU A 130 -15.57 13.16 -5.65
CA GLU A 130 -16.63 12.38 -5.00
C GLU A 130 -16.25 10.90 -4.81
N ALA A 131 -15.73 10.24 -5.84
CA ALA A 131 -15.52 8.80 -5.81
C ALA A 131 -14.20 8.39 -5.16
N GLU A 132 -13.11 9.10 -5.49
CA GLU A 132 -11.75 8.69 -5.13
C GLU A 132 -11.19 9.47 -3.95
N ASP A 133 -11.57 10.75 -3.81
CA ASP A 133 -11.13 11.63 -2.71
C ASP A 133 -12.25 11.91 -1.70
N GLY A 134 -13.43 11.32 -1.90
CA GLY A 134 -14.64 11.57 -1.15
C GLY A 134 -14.73 10.81 0.17
N GLY A 135 -15.77 11.09 0.94
CA GLY A 135 -15.93 10.54 2.30
C GLY A 135 -15.94 9.00 2.37
N ARG A 136 -16.44 8.32 1.32
CA ARG A 136 -16.42 6.85 1.27
C ARG A 136 -15.00 6.30 1.11
N ALA A 137 -14.19 6.90 0.23
CA ALA A 137 -12.81 6.49 0.02
C ALA A 137 -11.95 6.77 1.27
N ILE A 138 -12.15 7.94 1.90
CA ILE A 138 -11.55 8.28 3.20
C ILE A 138 -11.90 7.22 4.26
N ALA A 139 -13.18 6.90 4.43
CA ALA A 139 -13.61 5.91 5.42
C ALA A 139 -13.06 4.50 5.16
N ILE A 140 -12.89 4.11 3.88
CA ILE A 140 -12.28 2.85 3.51
C ILE A 140 -10.79 2.83 3.89
N GLU A 141 -10.05 3.90 3.58
CA GLU A 141 -8.63 3.99 3.95
C GLU A 141 -8.44 3.96 5.47
N GLU A 142 -9.24 4.72 6.22
CA GLU A 142 -9.26 4.67 7.70
C GLU A 142 -9.56 3.26 8.22
N GLY A 143 -10.54 2.58 7.60
CA GLY A 143 -10.87 1.19 7.92
C GLY A 143 -9.72 0.22 7.65
N ILE A 144 -8.96 0.41 6.57
CA ILE A 144 -7.76 -0.37 6.26
C ILE A 144 -6.68 -0.12 7.33
N SER A 145 -6.40 1.15 7.67
CA SER A 145 -5.43 1.50 8.70
C SER A 145 -5.78 0.88 10.06
N ALA A 146 -7.05 0.92 10.46
CA ALA A 146 -7.53 0.27 11.69
C ALA A 146 -7.44 -1.27 11.64
N LEU A 147 -7.82 -1.88 10.52
CA LEU A 147 -7.73 -3.33 10.30
C LEU A 147 -6.28 -3.81 10.42
N VAL A 148 -5.36 -3.15 9.71
CA VAL A 148 -3.94 -3.50 9.71
C VAL A 148 -3.33 -3.22 11.08
N PHE A 149 -3.75 -2.19 11.81
CA PHE A 149 -3.31 -1.95 13.19
C PHE A 149 -3.69 -3.06 14.15
N SER A 150 -4.93 -3.54 14.07
CA SER A 150 -5.38 -4.69 14.86
C SER A 150 -4.58 -5.95 14.55
N TYR A 151 -4.32 -6.21 13.26
CA TYR A 151 -3.45 -7.31 12.82
C TYR A 151 -2.02 -7.12 13.36
N ALA A 152 -1.41 -5.96 13.15
CA ALA A 152 -0.04 -5.68 13.53
C ALA A 152 0.18 -5.80 15.05
N ALA A 153 -0.75 -5.37 15.89
CA ALA A 153 -0.68 -5.51 17.35
C ALA A 153 -0.51 -6.98 17.78
N ARG A 154 -1.09 -7.93 17.04
CA ARG A 154 -0.94 -9.38 17.28
C ARG A 154 0.34 -9.97 16.70
N HIS A 155 1.06 -9.22 15.87
CA HIS A 155 2.27 -9.63 15.14
C HIS A 155 3.48 -8.74 15.50
N ARG A 156 3.58 -8.31 16.76
CA ARG A 156 4.67 -7.45 17.28
C ARG A 156 4.87 -6.16 16.48
N TYR A 157 3.77 -5.55 16.04
CA TYR A 157 3.76 -4.38 15.16
C TYR A 157 4.62 -4.58 13.90
N LEU A 158 4.57 -5.79 13.34
CA LEU A 158 5.29 -6.22 12.14
C LEU A 158 6.82 -6.09 12.23
N ALA A 159 7.37 -6.10 13.45
CA ALA A 159 8.81 -6.20 13.64
C ALA A 159 9.32 -7.53 13.06
N ASP A 160 10.35 -7.43 12.21
CA ASP A 160 11.01 -8.53 11.49
C ASP A 160 10.11 -9.32 10.50
N ILE A 161 8.88 -8.87 10.26
CA ILE A 161 7.98 -9.47 9.27
C ILE A 161 8.35 -8.98 7.87
N LYS A 162 8.51 -9.92 6.94
CA LYS A 162 8.82 -9.62 5.53
C LYS A 162 7.64 -9.82 4.59
N HIS A 163 6.64 -10.58 5.03
CA HIS A 163 5.45 -10.90 4.25
C HIS A 163 4.21 -10.82 5.14
N ILE A 164 3.17 -10.24 4.59
CA ILE A 164 1.85 -10.09 5.20
C ILE A 164 0.99 -11.28 4.79
N ASP A 165 0.12 -11.71 5.69
CA ASP A 165 -0.80 -12.80 5.41
C ASP A 165 -1.69 -12.48 4.21
N GLN A 166 -1.77 -13.43 3.28
CA GLN A 166 -2.51 -13.26 2.03
C GLN A 166 -4.00 -12.96 2.24
N GLU A 167 -4.59 -13.45 3.34
CA GLU A 167 -5.97 -13.17 3.70
C GLU A 167 -6.21 -11.68 4.01
N LEU A 168 -5.26 -11.03 4.70
CA LEU A 168 -5.32 -9.60 4.97
C LEU A 168 -5.20 -8.81 3.67
N LEU A 169 -4.23 -9.15 2.81
CA LEU A 169 -4.04 -8.49 1.52
C LEU A 169 -5.26 -8.67 0.59
N ALA A 170 -5.86 -9.86 0.57
CA ALA A 170 -7.08 -10.11 -0.19
C ALA A 170 -8.26 -9.30 0.34
N THR A 171 -8.39 -9.17 1.66
CA THR A 171 -9.43 -8.32 2.28
C THR A 171 -9.28 -6.87 1.87
N ILE A 172 -8.06 -6.32 1.92
CA ILE A 172 -7.76 -4.96 1.46
C ILE A 172 -8.12 -4.80 -0.03
N GLY A 173 -7.75 -5.76 -0.87
CA GLY A 173 -8.12 -5.77 -2.29
C GLY A 173 -9.63 -5.74 -2.52
N HIS A 174 -10.43 -6.46 -1.72
CA HIS A 174 -11.89 -6.38 -1.80
C HIS A 174 -12.45 -5.03 -1.35
N MET A 175 -11.87 -4.43 -0.29
CA MET A 175 -12.29 -3.12 0.22
C MET A 175 -12.08 -2.02 -0.83
N THR A 176 -11.02 -2.12 -1.63
CA THR A 176 -10.62 -1.10 -2.61
C THR A 176 -10.99 -1.41 -4.05
N ALA A 177 -11.65 -2.54 -4.32
CA ALA A 177 -11.94 -3.04 -5.67
C ALA A 177 -12.73 -2.08 -6.59
N HIS A 178 -13.37 -1.05 -6.03
CA HIS A 178 -14.20 -0.08 -6.75
C HIS A 178 -13.56 1.32 -6.80
N LEU A 179 -12.30 1.44 -6.38
CA LEU A 179 -11.51 2.67 -6.36
C LEU A 179 -10.36 2.55 -7.36
N GLU A 180 -9.74 3.67 -7.73
CA GLU A 180 -8.63 3.70 -8.69
C GLU A 180 -7.42 2.87 -8.21
N VAL A 181 -7.20 2.79 -6.90
CA VAL A 181 -6.13 1.98 -6.29
C VAL A 181 -6.30 0.48 -6.49
N SER A 182 -7.44 0.03 -7.04
CA SER A 182 -7.66 -1.38 -7.41
C SER A 182 -6.66 -1.92 -8.43
N ILE A 183 -5.94 -1.04 -9.15
CA ILE A 183 -4.84 -1.46 -10.04
C ILE A 183 -3.58 -1.90 -9.27
N CYS A 184 -3.45 -1.50 -8.00
CA CYS A 184 -2.32 -1.88 -7.15
C CYS A 184 -2.43 -3.36 -6.79
N ARG A 185 -1.31 -4.08 -6.88
CA ARG A 185 -1.24 -5.51 -6.57
C ARG A 185 -1.13 -5.71 -5.07
N ALA A 186 -1.39 -6.92 -4.61
CA ALA A 186 -1.16 -7.32 -3.22
C ALA A 186 0.27 -7.02 -2.74
N ALA A 187 1.27 -7.17 -3.63
CA ALA A 187 2.67 -6.85 -3.32
C ALA A 187 2.92 -5.34 -3.11
N ASP A 188 2.17 -4.47 -3.80
CA ASP A 188 2.28 -3.02 -3.63
C ASP A 188 1.68 -2.61 -2.26
N TRP A 189 0.55 -3.22 -1.87
CA TRP A 189 -0.03 -3.07 -0.54
C TRP A 189 0.86 -3.62 0.58
N GLU A 190 1.46 -4.81 0.39
CA GLU A 190 2.43 -5.37 1.33
C GLU A 190 3.61 -4.40 1.54
N HIS A 191 4.13 -3.83 0.45
CA HIS A 191 5.19 -2.82 0.53
C HIS A 191 4.73 -1.57 1.31
N ALA A 192 3.56 -1.01 1.00
CA ALA A 192 3.04 0.17 1.69
C ALA A 192 2.86 -0.07 3.20
N ILE A 193 2.29 -1.21 3.58
CA ILE A 193 2.10 -1.61 4.98
C ILE A 193 3.46 -1.72 5.68
N LEU A 194 4.40 -2.50 5.13
CA LEU A 194 5.69 -2.71 5.78
C LEU A 194 6.49 -1.39 5.92
N THR A 195 6.41 -0.52 4.90
CA THR A 195 7.00 0.82 4.92
C THR A 195 6.39 1.70 6.01
N GLY A 196 5.05 1.75 6.09
CA GLY A 196 4.34 2.50 7.12
C GLY A 196 4.66 2.02 8.55
N TYR A 197 4.73 0.70 8.77
CA TYR A 197 5.08 0.16 10.09
C TYR A 197 6.55 0.36 10.46
N ALA A 198 7.47 0.35 9.49
CA ALA A 198 8.86 0.70 9.74
C ALA A 198 9.01 2.16 10.20
N ALA A 199 8.28 3.09 9.58
CA ALA A 199 8.25 4.49 9.99
C ALA A 199 7.52 4.68 11.32
N TRP A 200 6.36 4.05 11.50
CA TRP A 200 5.58 4.12 12.74
C TRP A 200 6.38 3.69 13.96
N ARG A 201 7.14 2.59 13.87
CA ARG A 201 8.00 2.13 14.97
C ARG A 201 9.05 3.19 15.34
N GLN A 202 9.68 3.82 14.36
CA GLN A 202 10.64 4.90 14.59
C GLN A 202 9.98 6.11 15.26
N LEU A 203 8.82 6.56 14.76
CA LEU A 203 8.06 7.64 15.38
C LEU A 203 7.67 7.32 16.82
N ARG A 204 7.22 6.09 17.08
CA ARG A 204 6.86 5.65 18.43
C ARG A 204 8.07 5.64 19.36
N ASP A 205 9.19 5.09 18.90
CA ASP A 205 10.41 4.95 19.71
C ASP A 205 11.07 6.33 19.98
N HIS A 206 10.96 7.27 19.04
CA HIS A 206 11.43 8.65 19.16
C HIS A 206 10.41 9.60 19.82
N ASN A 207 9.17 9.13 20.00
CA ASN A 207 8.03 9.93 20.41
C ASN A 207 7.77 11.16 19.51
N GLY A 208 7.91 11.00 18.20
CA GLY A 208 7.82 12.08 17.21
C GLY A 208 8.94 12.00 16.18
N GLY A 209 9.04 13.01 15.33
CA GLY A 209 10.10 13.13 14.33
C GLY A 209 9.62 13.72 13.01
N ILE A 210 10.57 13.93 12.11
CA ILE A 210 10.29 14.37 10.74
C ILE A 210 10.18 13.13 9.85
N VAL A 211 9.13 13.09 9.06
CA VAL A 211 8.88 12.05 8.07
C VAL A 211 9.09 12.62 6.68
N GLN A 212 10.04 12.08 5.93
CA GLN A 212 10.24 12.44 4.52
C GLN A 212 9.56 11.42 3.61
N LEU A 213 8.76 11.93 2.69
CA LEU A 213 8.07 11.19 1.66
C LEU A 213 8.78 11.43 0.32
N ASP A 214 9.12 10.34 -0.37
CA ASP A 214 9.53 10.38 -1.77
C ASP A 214 8.64 9.42 -2.57
N LEU A 215 7.66 9.97 -3.28
CA LEU A 215 6.67 9.24 -4.07
C LEU A 215 7.29 8.65 -5.34
N ASP A 216 8.35 9.27 -5.86
CA ASP A 216 9.03 8.81 -7.08
C ASP A 216 9.90 7.59 -6.77
N GLN A 217 10.53 7.57 -5.59
CA GLN A 217 11.31 6.42 -5.10
C GLN A 217 10.47 5.42 -4.27
N ARG A 218 9.22 5.78 -3.95
CA ARG A 218 8.32 5.01 -3.07
C ARG A 218 8.95 4.72 -1.71
N THR A 219 9.66 5.71 -1.15
CA THR A 219 10.35 5.58 0.14
C THR A 219 9.82 6.56 1.17
N LEU A 220 9.70 6.08 2.41
CA LEU A 220 9.28 6.85 3.57
C LEU A 220 10.35 6.71 4.66
N THR A 221 10.98 7.81 5.05
CA THR A 221 12.03 7.80 6.08
C THR A 221 11.63 8.64 7.28
N VAL A 222 12.18 8.30 8.45
CA VAL A 222 11.97 9.06 9.69
C VAL A 222 13.32 9.52 10.21
N THR A 223 13.43 10.81 10.53
CA THR A 223 14.60 11.40 11.19
C THR A 223 14.19 12.06 12.49
N GLN A 224 15.13 12.19 13.42
CA GLN A 224 14.98 13.06 14.59
C GLN A 224 15.40 14.48 14.22
N ASP A 225 14.80 15.47 14.89
CA ASP A 225 15.29 16.85 14.93
C ASP A 225 16.58 16.96 15.76
#